data_AF-A0AAV8XI69-F1
#
_entry.id   AF-A0AAV8XI69-F1
#
_cell.length_a   1.000
_cell.length_b   1.000
_cell.length_c   1.000
_cell.angle_alpha   90.00
_cell.angle_beta   90.00
_cell.angle_gamma   90.00
#
_symmetry.space_group_name_H-M   'P 1'
#
loop_
_entity.id
_entity.type
_entity.pdbx_description
1 polymer ?
#
loop_
_entity_poly.entity_id
_entity_poly.type
_entity_poly.pdbx_seq_one_letter_code
_entity_poly.pdbx_strand_id
1 'polypeptide(L)'
;MQFPLTKEDCCKIASELKNKWQFINCGGALDGKHIRIVPSPHSGAQYHYKNFYSIVLMALVNANYEFIFINVGKTGRYSDGGVLEYTEFYHKLMNVCHVEWILEY
;
A
#
# COMPACT_ATOMS: atom_id res chain seq x y z
N MET A 1 -12.35 7.85 1.87
CA MET A 1 -11.53 6.64 2.12
C MET A 1 -10.87 6.84 3.47
N GLN A 2 -11.40 6.21 4.52
CA GLN A 2 -10.77 6.24 5.84
C GLN A 2 -9.92 4.98 5.96
N PHE A 3 -8.64 5.18 6.24
CA PHE A 3 -7.73 4.08 6.55
C PHE A 3 -8.29 3.33 7.78
N PRO A 4 -8.52 2.01 7.72
CA PRO A 4 -9.00 1.24 8.86
C PRO A 4 -7.93 1.28 9.96
N LEU A 5 -8.15 2.15 10.94
CA LEU A 5 -7.19 2.49 12.00
C LEU A 5 -7.45 1.74 13.30
N THR A 6 -8.54 0.97 13.36
CA THR A 6 -8.91 0.22 14.57
C THR A 6 -8.52 -1.24 14.46
N LYS A 7 -8.26 -1.86 15.61
CA LYS A 7 -8.00 -3.31 15.72
C LYS A 7 -9.19 -4.09 15.15
N GLU A 8 -10.41 -3.64 15.43
CA GLU A 8 -11.64 -4.26 14.97
C GLU A 8 -11.74 -4.28 13.43
N ASP A 9 -11.44 -3.17 12.76
CA ASP A 9 -11.48 -3.09 11.30
C ASP A 9 -10.45 -4.02 10.65
N CYS A 10 -9.23 -4.07 11.20
CA CYS A 10 -8.18 -4.98 10.74
C CYS A 10 -8.57 -6.44 10.93
N CYS A 11 -9.13 -6.81 12.09
CA CYS A 11 -9.63 -8.16 12.35
C CYS A 11 -10.76 -8.53 11.38
N LYS A 12 -11.65 -7.59 11.06
CA LYS A 12 -12.71 -7.80 10.08
C LYS A 12 -12.15 -8.08 8.68
N ILE A 13 -11.22 -7.25 8.21
CA ILE A 13 -10.57 -7.45 6.90
C ILE A 13 -9.85 -8.80 6.84
N ALA A 14 -9.12 -9.17 7.89
CA ALA A 14 -8.44 -10.46 7.98
C ALA A 14 -9.40 -11.65 7.98
N SER A 15 -10.54 -11.53 8.67
CA SER A 15 -11.59 -12.56 8.66
C SER A 15 -12.22 -12.71 7.27
N GLU A 16 -12.48 -11.61 6.57
CA GLU A 16 -13.04 -11.64 5.22
C GLU A 16 -12.06 -12.24 4.20
N LEU A 17 -10.76 -11.89 4.29
CA LEU A 17 -9.71 -12.46 3.44
C LEU A 17 -9.52 -13.96 3.69
N LYS A 18 -9.56 -14.38 4.96
CA LYS A 18 -9.56 -15.80 5.33
C LYS A 18 -10.78 -16.52 4.73
N ASN A 19 -11.98 -15.99 4.91
CA ASN A 19 -13.21 -16.67 4.50
C ASN A 19 -13.36 -16.77 2.97
N LYS A 20 -13.06 -15.69 2.24
CA LYS A 20 -13.23 -15.65 0.78
C LYS A 20 -12.06 -16.23 0.01
N TRP A 21 -10.84 -16.00 0.48
CA TRP A 21 -9.62 -16.25 -0.29
C TRP A 21 -8.64 -17.19 0.41
N GLN A 22 -8.97 -17.69 1.62
CA GLN A 22 -8.12 -18.57 2.41
C GLN A 22 -6.78 -17.95 2.83
N PHE A 23 -6.67 -16.61 2.81
CA PHE A 23 -5.51 -15.90 3.33
C PHE A 23 -5.66 -15.65 4.84
N ILE A 24 -5.03 -16.52 5.64
CA ILE A 24 -5.04 -16.44 7.10
C ILE A 24 -4.15 -15.28 7.57
N ASN A 25 -4.64 -14.50 8.55
CA ASN A 25 -3.92 -13.36 9.15
C ASN A 25 -3.47 -12.28 8.13
N CYS A 26 -4.18 -12.13 7.01
CA CYS A 26 -3.87 -11.14 5.99
C CYS A 26 -4.69 -9.86 6.19
N GLY A 27 -4.04 -8.71 6.37
CA GLY A 27 -4.71 -7.42 6.54
C GLY A 27 -5.09 -6.71 5.24
N GLY A 28 -4.76 -7.28 4.08
CA GLY A 28 -4.96 -6.68 2.77
C GLY A 28 -3.90 -7.12 1.75
N ALA A 29 -4.17 -6.87 0.47
CA ALA A 29 -3.20 -7.06 -0.61
C ALA A 29 -2.68 -5.70 -1.07
N LEU A 30 -1.35 -5.53 -1.08
CA LEU A 30 -0.67 -4.27 -1.42
C LEU A 30 0.06 -4.44 -2.75
N ASP A 31 -0.16 -3.52 -3.69
CA ASP A 31 0.56 -3.52 -4.97
C ASP A 31 0.76 -2.10 -5.52
N GLY A 32 1.83 -1.93 -6.30
CA GLY A 32 2.22 -0.69 -6.96
C GLY A 32 1.92 -0.72 -8.46
N LYS A 33 1.22 0.30 -8.96
CA LYS A 33 0.95 0.48 -10.39
C LYS A 33 1.64 1.72 -10.94
N HIS A 34 2.45 1.55 -11.98
CA HIS A 34 3.01 2.67 -12.73
C HIS A 34 1.93 3.36 -13.58
N ILE A 35 1.82 4.67 -13.40
CA ILE A 35 0.98 5.58 -14.19
C ILE A 35 1.92 6.43 -15.04
N ARG A 36 1.79 6.33 -16.36
CA ARG A 36 2.56 7.15 -17.31
C ARG A 36 2.12 8.61 -17.20
N ILE A 37 3.07 9.51 -17.15
CA ILE A 37 2.84 10.96 -17.10
C ILE A 37 3.64 11.68 -18.17
N VAL A 38 3.21 12.91 -18.49
CA VAL A 38 4.02 13.89 -19.22
C VAL A 38 4.47 14.91 -18.17
N PRO A 39 5.75 14.90 -17.77
CA PRO A 39 6.22 15.84 -16.76
C PRO A 39 6.31 17.26 -17.34
N SER A 40 6.15 18.27 -16.48
CA SER A 40 6.36 19.66 -16.91
C SER A 40 7.84 19.93 -17.25
N PRO A 41 8.13 20.94 -18.10
CA PRO A 41 9.51 21.36 -18.35
C PRO A 41 10.23 21.68 -17.05
N HIS A 42 11.51 21.29 -16.95
CA HIS A 42 12.38 21.51 -15.78
C HIS A 42 11.92 20.88 -14.46
N SER A 43 10.97 19.94 -14.49
CA SER A 43 10.48 19.23 -13.29
C SER A 43 11.51 18.33 -12.59
N GLY A 44 12.65 18.06 -13.22
CA GLY A 44 13.61 17.05 -12.74
C GLY A 44 13.05 15.62 -12.78
N ALA A 45 11.92 15.40 -13.46
CA ALA A 45 11.32 14.08 -13.60
C ALA A 45 12.30 13.12 -14.28
N GLN A 46 12.38 11.91 -13.75
CA GLN A 46 13.31 10.90 -14.25
C GLN A 46 12.59 9.93 -15.17
N TYR A 47 13.19 9.67 -16.33
CA TYR A 47 12.70 8.70 -17.29
C TYR A 47 13.06 7.31 -16.77
N HIS A 48 12.07 6.62 -16.20
CA HIS A 48 12.31 5.38 -15.49
C HIS A 48 11.09 4.47 -15.49
N TYR A 49 11.37 3.18 -15.62
CA TYR A 49 10.43 2.09 -15.92
C TYR A 49 9.99 2.05 -17.40
N LYS A 50 10.38 0.96 -18.10
CA LYS A 50 9.97 0.63 -19.48
C LYS A 50 10.01 1.80 -20.48
N ASN A 51 11.01 2.68 -20.34
CA ASN A 51 11.20 3.85 -21.20
C ASN A 51 9.99 4.79 -21.21
N PHE A 52 9.50 5.22 -20.05
CA PHE A 52 8.60 6.38 -19.93
C PHE A 52 8.74 7.08 -18.58
N TYR A 53 8.23 8.31 -18.47
CA TYR A 53 8.06 8.98 -17.18
C TYR A 53 6.83 8.43 -16.47
N SER A 54 6.99 8.02 -15.21
CA SER A 54 5.89 7.48 -14.44
C SER A 54 5.89 7.93 -12.99
N ILE A 55 4.69 7.94 -12.41
CA ILE A 55 4.47 7.95 -10.97
C ILE A 55 3.88 6.61 -10.55
N VAL A 56 4.07 6.23 -9.29
CA VAL A 56 3.51 5.02 -8.69
C VAL A 56 2.21 5.39 -7.99
N LEU A 57 1.17 4.59 -8.25
CA LEU A 57 -0.01 4.46 -7.41
C LEU A 57 0.18 3.19 -6.59
N MET A 58 0.38 3.36 -5.29
CA MET A 58 0.43 2.28 -4.31
C MET A 58 -0.98 2.11 -3.73
N ALA A 59 -1.52 0.90 -3.75
CA ALA A 59 -2.86 0.64 -3.26
C ALA A 59 -2.90 -0.62 -2.40
N LEU A 60 -3.66 -0.54 -1.30
CA LEU A 60 -4.02 -1.67 -0.45
C LEU A 60 -5.51 -1.97 -0.66
N VAL A 61 -5.85 -3.24 -0.89
CA VAL A 61 -7.23 -3.69 -1.12
C VAL A 61 -7.68 -4.76 -0.13
N ASN A 62 -8.98 -4.79 0.17
CA ASN A 62 -9.61 -5.82 1.00
C ASN A 62 -10.10 -7.03 0.16
N ALA A 63 -10.77 -7.98 0.82
CA ALA A 63 -11.34 -9.18 0.19
C ALA A 63 -12.42 -8.89 -0.87
N ASN A 64 -12.96 -7.67 -0.92
CA ASN A 64 -14.01 -7.24 -1.86
C ASN A 64 -13.45 -6.45 -3.05
N TYR A 65 -12.12 -6.39 -3.20
CA TYR A 65 -11.43 -5.56 -4.19
C TYR A 65 -11.64 -4.05 -3.98
N GLU A 66 -11.98 -3.63 -2.76
CA GLU A 66 -12.17 -2.23 -2.43
C GLU A 66 -10.85 -1.64 -1.90
N PHE A 67 -10.54 -0.41 -2.34
CA PHE A 67 -9.37 0.31 -1.85
C PHE A 67 -9.56 0.74 -0.40
N ILE A 68 -8.66 0.28 0.47
CA ILE A 68 -8.60 0.67 1.89
C ILE A 68 -7.48 1.66 2.17
N PHE A 69 -6.47 1.73 1.29
CA PHE A 69 -5.44 2.75 1.30
C PHE A 69 -4.94 3.01 -0.13
N ILE A 70 -4.65 4.27 -0.44
CA ILE A 70 -4.04 4.69 -1.70
C ILE A 70 -3.00 5.77 -1.41
N ASN A 71 -1.81 5.64 -2.02
CA ASN A 71 -0.81 6.70 -2.11
C ASN A 71 -0.39 6.89 -3.57
N VAL A 72 -0.33 8.14 -4.04
CA VAL A 72 0.01 8.46 -5.43
C VAL A 72 1.07 9.55 -5.45
N GLY A 73 2.02 9.42 -6.39
CA GLY A 73 2.88 10.54 -6.77
C GLY A 73 4.37 10.30 -6.60
N LYS A 74 4.79 9.15 -6.06
CA LYS A 74 6.20 8.79 -6.06
C LYS A 74 6.69 8.49 -7.47
N THR A 75 7.89 8.95 -7.81
CA THR A 75 8.53 8.62 -9.09
C THR A 75 8.59 7.11 -9.30
N GLY A 76 8.26 6.62 -10.49
CA GLY A 76 8.33 5.21 -10.86
C GLY A 76 9.74 4.62 -11.01
N ARG A 77 10.74 5.25 -10.39
CA ARG A 77 12.08 4.68 -10.22
C ARG A 77 12.20 3.84 -8.95
N TYR A 78 11.31 4.10 -7.98
CA TYR A 78 11.33 3.43 -6.70
C TYR A 78 10.64 2.07 -6.82
N SER A 79 11.18 1.06 -6.13
CA SER A 79 10.52 -0.23 -5.95
C SER A 79 9.27 -0.07 -5.08
N ASP A 80 8.37 -1.06 -5.09
CA ASP A 80 7.17 -1.04 -4.26
C ASP A 80 7.50 -0.90 -2.77
N GLY A 81 8.56 -1.58 -2.30
CA GLY A 81 9.07 -1.42 -0.94
C GLY A 81 9.55 0.01 -0.64
N GLY A 82 10.31 0.62 -1.55
CA GLY A 82 10.78 2.01 -1.38
C GLY A 82 9.66 3.05 -1.45
N VAL A 83 8.58 2.77 -2.20
CA VAL A 83 7.37 3.60 -2.19
C VAL A 83 6.63 3.42 -0.87
N LEU A 84 6.46 2.18 -0.40
CA LEU A 84 5.78 1.83 0.84
C LEU A 84 6.43 2.50 2.05
N GLU A 85 7.75 2.42 2.20
CA GLU A 85 8.50 3.01 3.32
C GLU A 85 8.26 4.51 3.49
N TYR A 86 7.94 5.22 2.40
CA TYR A 86 7.64 6.65 2.45
C TYR A 86 6.20 6.97 2.86
N THR A 87 5.31 5.99 2.91
CA THR A 87 3.90 6.22 3.21
C THR A 87 3.66 6.38 4.71
N GLU A 88 2.69 7.23 5.08
CA GLU A 88 2.19 7.26 6.46
C GLU A 88 1.63 5.91 6.92
N PHE A 89 1.14 5.11 5.97
CA PHE A 89 0.71 3.74 6.23
C PHE A 89 1.83 2.89 6.84
N TYR A 90 3.02 2.91 6.24
CA TYR A 90 4.17 2.19 6.76
C TYR A 90 4.57 2.65 8.16
N HIS A 91 4.62 3.97 8.41
CA HIS A 91 4.93 4.49 9.74
C HIS A 91 3.91 4.05 10.80
N LYS A 92 2.62 4.05 10.46
CA LYS A 92 1.56 3.57 11.36
C LYS A 92 1.66 2.07 11.59
N LEU A 93 1.94 1.29 10.54
CA LEU A 93 2.13 -0.16 10.64
C LEU A 93 3.29 -0.50 11.59
N MET A 94 4.43 0.20 11.46
CA MET A 94 5.60 -0.03 12.31
C MET A 94 5.38 0.39 13.77
N ASN A 95 4.58 1.44 14.01
CA ASN A 95 4.26 1.90 15.37
C ASN A 95 3.22 1.01 16.07
N VAL A 96 2.27 0.41 15.33
CA VAL A 96 1.28 -0.52 15.89
C VAL A 96 1.86 -1.92 16.08
N CYS A 97 2.74 -2.39 15.19
CA CYS A 97 3.37 -3.71 15.33
C CYS A 97 4.47 -3.77 16.40
N HIS A 98 4.91 -2.65 16.98
CA HIS A 98 5.86 -2.66 18.10
C HIS A 98 5.21 -3.05 19.44
N VAL A 99 3.89 -3.23 19.48
CA VAL A 99 3.13 -3.58 20.69
C VAL A 99 2.11 -4.68 20.34
N GLU A 100 2.27 -5.85 20.99
CA GLU A 100 1.26 -6.91 21.20
C GLU A 100 0.89 -7.95 20.12
N TRP A 101 1.23 -7.82 18.83
CA TRP A 101 0.72 -8.79 17.84
C TRP A 101 1.56 -10.05 17.60
N ILE A 102 2.75 -10.17 18.20
CA ILE A 102 3.68 -11.29 17.96
C ILE A 102 3.75 -12.28 19.14
N LEU A 103 3.11 -12.00 20.29
CA LEU A 103 3.30 -12.80 21.51
C LEU A 103 2.09 -13.64 21.97
N GLU A 104 1.01 -13.74 21.20
CA GLU A 104 -0.17 -14.57 21.58
C GLU A 104 -0.39 -15.82 20.71
N TYR A 105 0.69 -16.38 20.13
CA TYR A 105 0.71 -17.77 19.66
C TYR A 105 1.99 -18.48 20.06
#